data_AF-A0A1J7JUY0-F1
#
_entry.id   AF-A0A1J7JUY0-F1
#
_cell.length_a   1.000
_cell.length_b   1.000
_cell.length_c   1.000
_cell.angle_alpha   90.00
_cell.angle_beta   90.00
_cell.angle_gamma   90.00
#
_symmetry.space_group_name_H-M   'P 1'
#
loop_
_entity.id
_entity.type
_entity.pdbx_description
1 polymer ?
#
loop_
_entity_poly.entity_id
_entity_poly.type
_entity_poly.pdbx_seq_one_letter_code
_entity_poly.pdbx_strand_id
1 'polypeptide(L)' 'MELFQQRNKGPRACSTCAKAKARCIPGPDASKCERCHRLNKHCPSQTPAPPRKRKEPKTTRVAELERRLEDLTSRIETAQ' A
#
# COMPACT_ATOMS: atom_id res chain seq x y z
N MET A 1 -6.22 -10.62 -30.61
CA MET A 1 -7.16 -10.62 -29.47
C MET A 1 -6.44 -11.21 -28.26
N GLU A 2 -5.45 -10.51 -27.71
CA GLU A 2 -4.79 -10.94 -26.48
C GLU A 2 -5.66 -10.52 -25.30
N LEU A 3 -6.17 -11.52 -24.57
CA LEU A 3 -6.98 -11.33 -23.38
C LEU A 3 -6.10 -10.68 -22.29
N PHE A 4 -6.06 -9.34 -22.30
CA PHE A 4 -5.56 -8.55 -21.18
C PHE A 4 -6.43 -8.84 -19.96
N GLN A 5 -6.02 -9.86 -19.22
CA GLN A 5 -6.62 -10.26 -17.96
C GLN A 5 -6.45 -9.10 -16.98
N GLN A 6 -7.48 -8.26 -16.89
CA GLN A 6 -7.64 -7.20 -15.89
C GLN A 6 -7.60 -7.87 -14.52
N ARG A 7 -6.40 -7.94 -13.93
CA ARG A 7 -6.19 -8.55 -12.62
C ARG A 7 -6.53 -7.52 -11.56
N ASN A 8 -7.65 -7.80 -10.88
CA ASN A 8 -8.04 -7.24 -9.59
C ASN A 8 -6.81 -6.82 -8.77
N LYS A 9 -6.85 -5.59 -8.21
CA LYS A 9 -5.79 -4.95 -7.38
C LYS A 9 -5.61 -5.63 -6.01
N GLY A 10 -5.65 -6.96 -5.97
CA GLY A 10 -5.31 -7.78 -4.81
C GLY A 10 -3.85 -8.25 -4.84
N PRO A 11 -3.29 -8.69 -3.70
CA PRO A 11 -1.96 -9.26 -3.63
C PRO A 11 -1.83 -10.43 -4.60
N ARG A 12 -0.86 -10.32 -5.52
CA ARG A 12 -0.65 -11.30 -6.60
C ARG A 12 -0.04 -12.64 -6.13
N ALA A 13 0.38 -12.70 -4.87
CA ALA A 13 1.04 -13.86 -4.29
C ALA A 13 0.19 -14.51 -3.19
N CYS A 14 0.36 -15.82 -2.97
CA CYS A 14 -0.15 -16.50 -1.77
C CYS A 14 0.68 -16.12 -0.54
N SER A 15 0.16 -16.36 0.67
CA SER A 15 0.85 -15.92 1.90
C SER A 15 2.21 -16.59 2.10
N THR A 16 2.33 -17.85 1.69
CA THR A 16 3.57 -18.63 1.77
C THR A 16 4.67 -18.05 0.88
N CYS A 17 4.32 -17.63 -0.35
CA CYS A 17 5.25 -17.00 -1.27
C CYS A 17 5.59 -15.57 -0.85
N ALA A 18 4.60 -14.81 -0.34
CA ALA A 18 4.83 -13.46 0.19
C ALA A 18 5.81 -13.48 1.37
N LYS A 19 5.60 -14.36 2.36
CA LYS A 19 6.51 -14.54 3.51
C LYS A 19 7.91 -14.97 3.06
N ALA A 20 8.00 -15.86 2.08
CA ALA A 20 9.27 -16.34 1.55
C ALA A 20 9.93 -15.40 0.54
N LYS A 21 9.32 -14.26 0.21
CA LYS A 21 9.74 -13.33 -0.86
C LYS A 21 9.97 -14.02 -2.22
N ALA A 22 9.20 -15.07 -2.50
CA ALA A 22 9.33 -15.86 -3.73
C ALA A 22 8.27 -15.45 -4.76
N ARG A 23 8.59 -15.62 -6.05
CA ARG A 23 7.65 -15.43 -7.14
C ARG A 23 6.48 -16.43 -7.01
N CYS A 24 5.25 -15.93 -7.08
CA CYS A 24 4.03 -16.74 -7.03
C CYS A 24 3.42 -16.84 -8.43
N ILE A 25 3.44 -18.04 -8.99
CA ILE A 25 2.91 -18.36 -10.33
C ILE A 25 1.74 -19.33 -10.15
N PRO A 26 0.56 -19.10 -10.76
CA PRO A 26 -0.55 -20.05 -10.75
C PRO A 26 -0.06 -21.44 -11.19
N GLY A 27 -0.33 -22.47 -10.38
CA GLY A 27 0.09 -23.83 -10.68
C GLY A 27 -0.86 -24.53 -11.66
N PRO A 28 -0.55 -25.78 -12.02
CA PRO A 28 -1.45 -26.62 -12.82
C PRO A 28 -2.78 -26.86 -12.10
N ASP A 29 -2.74 -26.94 -10.77
CA ASP A 29 -3.95 -27.01 -9.94
C ASP A 29 -4.46 -25.60 -9.62
N ALA A 30 -5.76 -25.37 -9.84
CA ALA A 30 -6.42 -24.10 -9.51
C ALA A 30 -6.32 -23.70 -8.01
N SER A 31 -5.98 -24.65 -7.13
CA SER A 31 -5.90 -24.45 -5.69
C SER A 31 -4.51 -24.05 -5.17
N LYS A 32 -3.44 -24.25 -5.96
CA LYS A 32 -2.05 -24.05 -5.50
C LYS A 32 -1.18 -23.37 -6.55
N CYS A 33 -0.26 -22.52 -6.11
CA CYS A 33 0.80 -22.00 -6.97
C CYS A 33 1.86 -23.07 -7.26
N GLU A 34 2.59 -22.98 -8.38
CA GLU A 34 3.61 -23.95 -8.80
C GLU A 34 4.63 -24.28 -7.68
N ARG A 35 5.08 -23.25 -6.96
CA ARG A 35 6.05 -23.40 -5.87
C ARG A 35 5.47 -24.16 -4.69
N CYS A 36 4.24 -23.83 -4.27
CA CYS A 36 3.59 -24.52 -3.17
C CYS A 36 3.22 -25.96 -3.56
N HIS A 37 2.85 -26.21 -4.82
CA HIS A 37 2.65 -27.56 -5.33
C HIS A 37 3.94 -28.39 -5.25
N ARG A 38 5.05 -27.89 -5.80
CA ARG A 38 6.36 -28.57 -5.79
C ARG A 38 6.90 -28.85 -4.39
N LEU A 39 6.76 -27.89 -3.49
CA LEU A 39 7.24 -28.00 -2.10
C LEU A 39 6.21 -28.64 -1.15
N ASN A 40 5.08 -29.10 -1.69
CA ASN A 40 3.93 -29.60 -0.95
C ASN A 40 3.53 -28.72 0.26
N LYS A 41 3.51 -27.39 0.06
CA LYS A 41 3.13 -26.41 1.09
C LYS A 41 1.69 -25.96 0.92
N HIS A 42 1.09 -25.55 2.04
CA HIS A 42 -0.20 -24.88 2.01
C HIS A 42 -0.12 -23.56 1.23
N CYS A 43 -1.13 -23.25 0.42
CA CYS A 43 -1.15 -22.12 -0.51
C CYS A 43 -2.34 -21.19 -0.26
N PRO A 44 -2.46 -20.60 0.94
CA PRO A 44 -3.61 -19.74 1.25
C PRO A 44 -3.50 -18.44 0.46
N SER A 45 -4.62 -18.00 -0.11
CA SER A 45 -4.75 -16.70 -0.74
C SER A 45 -4.45 -15.60 0.28
N GLN A 46 -3.87 -14.49 -0.18
CA GLN A 46 -3.67 -13.35 0.68
C GLN A 46 -4.92 -12.50 0.71
N THR A 47 -5.55 -12.38 1.88
CA THR A 47 -6.52 -11.33 2.13
C THR A 47 -5.77 -10.00 2.05
N PRO A 48 -6.19 -9.04 1.19
CA PRO A 48 -5.63 -7.71 1.18
C PRO A 48 -5.64 -7.13 2.59
N ALA A 49 -4.52 -6.52 3.01
CA ALA A 49 -4.51 -5.80 4.27
C ALA A 49 -5.63 -4.73 4.23
N PRO A 50 -6.41 -4.57 5.31
CA PRO A 50 -7.39 -3.50 5.35
C PRO A 50 -6.68 -2.17 5.07
N PRO A 51 -7.33 -1.24 4.35
CA PRO A 51 -6.74 0.04 4.04
C PRO A 51 -6.26 0.70 5.35
N ARG A 52 -4.98 1.08 5.40
CA ARG A 52 -4.44 1.78 6.57
C ARG A 52 -5.28 3.02 6.80
N LYS A 53 -5.81 3.16 8.03
CA LYS A 53 -6.44 4.40 8.46
C LYS A 53 -5.45 5.53 8.17
N ARG A 54 -5.82 6.43 7.25
CA ARG A 54 -5.04 7.65 7.00
C ARG A 54 -5.10 8.43 8.31
N LYS A 55 -3.95 8.64 8.95
CA LYS A 55 -3.86 9.57 10.06
C LYS A 55 -4.23 10.94 9.53
N GLU A 56 -5.01 11.70 10.29
CA GLU A 56 -5.27 13.09 9.95
C GLU A 56 -3.93 13.82 9.75
N PRO A 57 -3.83 14.68 8.72
CA PRO A 57 -2.62 15.43 8.48
C PRO A 57 -2.33 16.28 9.72
N LYS A 58 -1.25 15.95 10.43
CA LYS A 58 -0.71 16.83 11.46
C LYS A 58 -0.26 18.11 10.79
N THR A 59 -0.51 19.26 11.43
CA THR A 59 0.09 20.53 11.02
C THR A 59 1.60 20.32 10.92
N THR A 60 2.15 20.56 9.75
CA THR A 60 3.60 20.44 9.55
C THR A 60 4.28 21.63 10.21
N ARG A 61 5.56 21.49 10.55
CA ARG A 61 6.38 22.62 11.00
C ARG A 61 6.32 23.79 10.03
N VAL A 62 6.19 23.51 8.73
CA VAL A 62 6.04 24.51 7.67
C VAL A 62 4.72 25.28 7.83
N ALA A 63 3.59 24.59 8.01
CA ALA A 63 2.29 25.24 8.23
C ALA A 63 2.26 26.11 9.49
N GLU A 64 2.99 25.70 10.55
CA GLU A 64 3.13 26.52 11.75
C GLU A 64 3.97 27.78 11.49
N LEU A 65 5.06 27.65 10.71
CA LEU A 65 5.90 28.78 10.34
C LEU A 65 5.17 29.76 9.42
N GLU A 66 4.42 29.28 8.43
CA GLU A 66 3.56 30.11 7.56
C GLU A 66 2.57 30.92 8.38
N ARG A 67 1.90 30.30 9.37
CA ARG A 67 0.98 31.00 10.27
C ARG A 67 1.68 32.07 11.11
N ARG A 68 2.90 31.82 11.59
CA ARG A 68 3.68 32.81 12.35
C ARG A 68 4.12 33.97 11.46
N LEU A 69 4.49 33.69 10.21
CA LEU A 69 4.83 34.73 9.25
C LEU A 69 3.63 35.63 8.96
N GLU A 70 2.44 35.04 8.77
CA GLU A 70 1.20 35.80 8.59
C GLU A 70 0.91 36.70 9.80
N ASP A 71 0.92 36.16 11.03
CA ASP A 71 0.69 36.93 12.26
C ASP A 71 1.70 38.08 12.45
N LEU A 72 2.97 37.85 12.13
CA LEU A 72 3.99 38.90 12.18
C LEU A 72 3.76 39.98 11.12
N THR A 73 3.39 39.59 9.91
CA THR A 73 3.14 40.52 8.80
C THR A 73 1.92 41.40 9.10
N SER A 74 0.82 40.80 9.56
CA SER A 74 -0.38 41.55 9.96
C SER A 74 -0.08 42.60 11.04
N ARG A 75 0.78 42.28 12.02
CA ARG A 75 1.17 43.24 13.07
C ARG A 75 1.97 44.42 12.51
N ILE A 76 2.86 44.15 11.57
CA ILE A 76 3.66 45.20 10.92
C ILE A 76 2.75 46.12 10.10
N GLU A 77 1.81 45.57 9.33
CA GLU A 77 0.86 46.34 8.53
C GLU A 77 -0.07 47.21 9.40
N THR A 78 -0.50 46.71 10.57
CA THR A 78 -1.33 47.50 11.49
C THR A 78 -0.56 48.60 12.24
N ALA A 79 0.76 48.54 12.27
CA ALA A 79 1.61 49.48 13.00
C ALA A 79 2.16 50.61 12.11
N GLN A 80 1.85 50.60 10.81
CA GLN A 80 2.18 51.66 9.83
C GLN A 80 0.94 52.48 9.50
#